data_AF-A0A431KBJ8-F1
#
_entry.id   AF-A0A431KBJ8-F1
#
_cell.length_a   1.000
_cell.length_b   1.000
_cell.length_c   1.000
_cell.angle_alpha   90.00
_cell.angle_beta   90.00
_cell.angle_gamma   90.00
#
_symmetry.space_group_name_H-M   'P 1'
#
loop_
_entity.id
_entity.type
_entity.pdbx_description
1 polymer ?
#
loop_
_entity_poly.entity_id
_entity_poly.type
_entity_poly.pdbx_seq_one_letter_code
_entity_poly.pdbx_strand_id
1 'polypeptide(L)'
;MKKQVFGRKAGSQEPMVLLLESGGVSTGGQKVAPGVIDEFAVANVRRQIQMLRDKNIEGYLLFENDPTRYEFTPQCDFIYPAKIH
;
A
#
# COMPACT_ATOMS: atom_id res chain seq x y z
N MET A 1 8.19 -7.91 5.15
CA MET A 1 7.10 -7.06 5.67
C MET A 1 5.79 -7.43 4.99
N LYS A 2 4.74 -7.75 5.75
CA LYS A 2 3.40 -7.92 5.16
C LYS A 2 2.77 -6.57 4.86
N LYS A 3 1.99 -6.52 3.79
CA LYS A 3 1.19 -5.35 3.40
C LYS A 3 -0.12 -5.83 2.81
N GLN A 4 -1.16 -5.05 3.05
CA GLN A 4 -2.50 -5.30 2.55
C GLN A 4 -2.95 -4.06 1.77
N VAL A 5 -3.40 -4.27 0.54
CA VAL A 5 -3.97 -3.25 -0.32
C VAL A 5 -5.45 -3.54 -0.45
N PHE A 6 -6.25 -2.60 0.04
CA PHE A 6 -7.68 -2.61 -0.11
C PHE A 6 -8.05 -1.66 -1.24
N GLY A 7 -9.02 -2.04 -2.06
CA GLY A 7 -9.49 -1.16 -3.12
C GLY A 7 -10.83 -1.57 -3.68
N ARG A 8 -11.37 -0.68 -4.50
CA ARG A 8 -12.60 -0.85 -5.26
C ARG A 8 -12.52 -0.04 -6.54
N LYS A 9 -13.47 -0.25 -7.44
CA LYS A 9 -13.60 0.60 -8.64
C LYS A 9 -13.87 2.04 -8.22
N ALA A 10 -13.13 2.99 -8.79
CA ALA A 10 -13.29 4.40 -8.46
C ALA A 10 -14.72 4.88 -8.75
N GLY A 11 -15.32 5.57 -7.80
CA GLY A 11 -16.73 6.00 -7.86
C GLY A 11 -17.76 4.89 -7.62
N SER A 12 -17.34 3.67 -7.29
CA SER A 12 -18.24 2.60 -6.86
C SER A 12 -18.67 2.79 -5.40
N GLN A 13 -19.92 2.43 -5.09
CA GLN A 13 -20.40 2.32 -3.71
C GLN A 13 -20.05 0.97 -3.06
N GLU A 14 -19.35 0.11 -3.79
CA GLU A 14 -18.90 -1.17 -3.27
C GLU A 14 -17.99 -0.98 -2.05
N PRO A 15 -18.03 -1.92 -1.09
CA PRO A 15 -17.08 -1.93 0.01
C PRO A 15 -15.66 -2.12 -0.52
N MET A 16 -14.68 -1.52 0.17
CA MET A 16 -13.26 -1.76 -0.09
C MET A 16 -12.96 -3.23 0.18
N VAL A 17 -12.44 -3.94 -0.81
CA VAL A 17 -12.07 -5.36 -0.68
C VAL A 17 -10.56 -5.52 -0.71
N LEU A 18 -10.06 -6.56 -0.07
CA LEU A 18 -8.63 -6.90 -0.12
C LEU A 18 -8.27 -7.34 -1.54
N LEU A 19 -7.49 -6.52 -2.25
CA LEU A 19 -7.07 -6.79 -3.63
C LEU A 19 -5.72 -7.49 -3.69
N LEU A 20 -4.80 -7.07 -2.81
CA LEU A 20 -3.46 -7.63 -2.73
C LEU A 20 -3.07 -7.81 -1.28
N GLU A 21 -2.61 -9.01 -0.94
CA GLU A 21 -1.90 -9.28 0.29
C GLU A 21 -0.53 -9.83 -0.09
N SER A 22 0.55 -9.18 0.37
CA SER A 22 1.87 -9.78 0.23
C SER A 22 2.24 -10.46 1.54
N GLY A 23 2.52 -11.77 1.50
CA GLY A 23 2.93 -12.59 2.64
C GLY A 23 4.29 -12.24 3.27
N GLY A 24 4.88 -11.09 2.89
CA GLY A 24 6.23 -10.72 3.25
C GLY A 24 7.24 -11.44 2.36
N VAL A 25 8.03 -10.66 1.64
CA VAL A 25 9.26 -11.19 1.04
C VAL A 25 10.18 -11.54 2.19
N SER A 26 10.58 -12.81 2.30
CA SER A 26 11.69 -13.21 3.17
C SER A 26 12.97 -12.66 2.56
N THR A 27 13.25 -11.38 2.81
CA THR A 27 14.56 -10.80 2.56
C THR A 27 15.50 -11.47 3.56
N GLY A 28 16.29 -12.43 3.09
CA GLY A 28 17.22 -13.19 3.92
C GLY A 28 17.98 -12.28 4.89
N GLY A 29 17.68 -12.41 6.18
CA GLY A 29 18.51 -11.92 7.28
C GLY A 29 18.50 -10.42 7.59
N GLN A 30 17.88 -9.54 6.82
CA GLN A 30 17.91 -8.10 7.14
C GLN A 30 16.72 -7.71 8.03
N LYS A 31 16.96 -7.71 9.35
CA LYS A 31 16.05 -7.16 10.35
C LYS A 31 15.93 -5.64 10.12
N VAL A 32 14.95 -5.24 9.32
CA VAL A 32 14.49 -3.85 9.25
C VAL A 32 13.94 -3.43 10.61
N ALA A 33 14.34 -2.27 11.09
CA ALA A 33 13.91 -1.75 12.38
C ALA A 33 12.37 -1.58 12.40
N PRO A 34 11.69 -1.87 13.53
CA PRO A 34 10.27 -1.56 13.69
C PRO A 34 10.02 -0.08 13.37
N GLY A 35 9.11 0.22 12.45
CA GLY A 35 8.74 1.59 12.05
C GLY A 35 9.46 2.14 10.81
N VAL A 36 10.48 1.48 10.27
CA VAL A 36 11.11 1.89 9.01
C VAL A 36 10.64 0.97 7.89
N ILE A 37 9.76 1.47 7.03
CA ILE A 37 9.38 0.74 5.81
C ILE A 37 10.54 0.88 4.82
N ASP A 38 11.03 -0.26 4.33
CA ASP A 38 12.09 -0.32 3.34
C ASP A 38 11.69 0.47 2.07
N GLU A 39 12.58 1.33 1.56
CA GLU A 39 12.34 2.09 0.32
C GLU A 39 11.99 1.18 -0.86
N PHE A 40 12.55 -0.05 -0.91
CA PHE A 40 12.19 -1.07 -1.88
C PHE A 40 10.75 -1.57 -1.71
N ALA A 41 10.28 -1.67 -0.46
CA ALA A 41 8.88 -2.04 -0.19
C ALA A 41 7.94 -0.92 -0.66
N VAL A 42 8.27 0.35 -0.41
CA VAL A 42 7.50 1.52 -0.88
C VAL A 42 7.47 1.57 -2.41
N ALA A 43 8.62 1.43 -3.07
CA ALA A 43 8.70 1.42 -4.53
C ALA A 43 7.89 0.28 -5.16
N ASN A 44 7.91 -0.92 -4.55
CA ASN A 44 7.09 -2.05 -4.99
C ASN A 44 5.59 -1.76 -4.80
N VAL A 45 5.18 -1.14 -3.69
CA VAL A 45 3.78 -0.71 -3.52
C VAL A 45 3.40 0.32 -4.57
N ARG A 46 4.21 1.35 -4.82
CA ARG A 46 3.92 2.35 -5.86
C ARG A 46 3.67 1.71 -7.22
N ARG A 47 4.48 0.73 -7.60
CA ARG A 47 4.26 -0.03 -8.85
C ARG A 47 2.93 -0.77 -8.85
N GLN A 48 2.54 -1.38 -7.73
CA GLN A 48 1.24 -2.05 -7.60
C GLN A 48 0.08 -1.05 -7.68
N ILE A 49 0.19 0.10 -7.01
CA ILE A 49 -0.82 1.16 -7.06
C ILE A 49 -0.96 1.74 -8.47
N GLN A 50 0.14 1.94 -9.19
CA GLN A 50 0.10 2.35 -10.60
C GLN A 50 -0.70 1.36 -11.46
N MET A 51 -0.50 0.05 -11.27
CA MET A 51 -1.30 -0.96 -11.98
C MET A 51 -2.79 -0.94 -11.60
N LEU A 52 -3.12 -0.57 -10.36
CA LEU A 52 -4.51 -0.40 -9.91
C LEU A 52 -5.13 0.89 -10.49
N ARG A 53 -4.34 1.96 -10.61
CA ARG A 53 -4.74 3.21 -11.26
C ARG A 53 -5.10 2.99 -12.73
N ASP A 54 -4.31 2.22 -13.47
CA ASP A 54 -4.62 1.89 -14.87
C ASP A 54 -5.96 1.14 -15.01
N LYS A 55 -6.39 0.46 -13.95
CA LYS A 55 -7.68 -0.22 -13.84
C LYS A 55 -8.79 0.65 -13.24
N ASN A 56 -8.54 1.94 -13.03
CA ASN A 56 -9.43 2.89 -12.40
C ASN A 56 -9.91 2.44 -11.01
N ILE A 57 -8.98 1.96 -10.18
CA ILE A 57 -9.23 1.51 -8.81
C ILE A 57 -8.76 2.57 -7.82
N GLU A 58 -9.59 2.86 -6.82
CA GLU A 58 -9.27 3.68 -5.64
C GLU A 58 -9.19 2.80 -4.40
N GLY A 59 -8.42 3.20 -3.39
CA GLY A 59 -8.24 2.37 -2.21
C GLY A 59 -7.28 2.91 -1.18
N TYR A 60 -6.87 2.03 -0.26
CA TYR A 60 -5.86 2.35 0.73
C TYR A 60 -4.95 1.15 1.01
N LEU A 61 -3.77 1.48 1.49
CA LEU A 61 -2.71 0.56 1.87
C LEU A 61 -2.57 0.55 3.40
N LEU A 62 -2.32 -0.64 3.94
CA LEU A 62 -1.92 -0.87 5.33
C LEU A 62 -0.61 -1.66 5.37
N PHE A 63 0.28 -1.25 6.27
CA PHE A 63 1.52 -1.97 6.54
C PHE A 63 1.43 -2.66 7.90
N GLU A 64 2.06 -3.83 8.03
CA GLU A 64 2.00 -4.64 9.26
C GLU A 64 2.52 -3.89 10.50
N ASN A 65 3.51 -3.01 10.34
CA ASN A 65 4.12 -2.24 11.41
C ASN A 65 3.60 -0.79 11.52
N ASP A 66 2.64 -0.40 10.65
CA ASP A 66 2.10 0.95 10.62
C ASP A 66 0.57 0.89 10.40
N PRO A 67 -0.24 1.22 11.42
CA PRO A 67 -1.70 1.23 11.31
C PRO A 67 -2.23 2.38 10.44
N THR A 68 -1.36 3.30 9.98
CA THR A 68 -1.74 4.42 9.13
C THR A 68 -2.29 3.92 7.80
N ARG A 69 -3.48 4.42 7.44
CA ARG A 69 -4.11 4.16 6.15
C ARG A 69 -3.53 5.12 5.12
N TYR A 70 -2.85 4.55 4.13
CA TYR A 70 -2.27 5.28 3.02
C TYR A 70 -3.24 5.23 1.84
N GLU A 71 -4.09 6.25 1.72
CA GLU A 71 -5.09 6.35 0.66
C GLU A 71 -4.43 6.66 -0.70
N PHE A 72 -4.97 6.07 -1.75
CA PHE A 72 -4.59 6.34 -3.13
C PHE A 72 -5.84 6.42 -4.00
N THR A 73 -5.75 7.21 -5.07
CA THR A 73 -6.80 7.32 -6.08
C THR A 73 -6.20 7.10 -7.48
N PRO A 74 -7.04 6.94 -8.51
CA PRO A 74 -6.55 6.96 -9.88
C PRO A 74 -5.82 8.26 -10.25
N GLN A 75 -6.06 9.37 -9.53
CA GLN A 75 -5.39 10.64 -9.77
C GLN A 75 -4.13 10.85 -8.92
N CYS A 76 -4.12 10.34 -7.68
CA CYS A 76 -3.06 10.59 -6.70
C CYS A 76 -2.46 9.29 -6.15
N ASP A 77 -1.13 9.23 -6.06
CA ASP A 77 -0.46 8.10 -5.42
C ASP A 77 -0.49 8.29 -3.90
N PHE A 78 -0.26 7.22 -3.14
CA PHE A 78 -0.17 7.33 -1.69
C PHE A 78 1.10 8.07 -1.27
N ILE A 79 1.02 8.82 -0.17
CA ILE A 79 2.13 9.63 0.34
C ILE A 79 2.78 8.89 1.50
N TYR A 80 4.06 8.50 1.33
CA TYR A 80 4.90 7.92 2.38
C TYR A 80 6.23 8.69 2.51
N PRO A 81 6.76 8.91 3.74
CA PRO A 81 6.08 8.70 5.01
C PRO A 81 4.86 9.63 5.13
N ALA A 82 3.82 9.21 5.86
CA ALA A 82 2.77 10.14 6.24
C ALA A 82 3.47 11.29 6.97
N LYS A 83 3.32 12.53 6.48
CA LYS A 83 3.83 13.70 7.21
C LYS A 83 3.02 13.79 8.51
N ILE A 84 3.49 13.13 9.56
CA ILE A 84 3.02 13.35 10.91
C ILE A 84 3.47 14.77 11.24
N HIS A 85 2.50 15.67 11.40
CA HIS A 85 2.72 17.04 11.81
C HIS A 85 2.94 17.13 13.32
#